data_AF-A0A0K8TXS6-F1
#
_entry.id   AF-A0A0K8TXS6-F1
#
_cell.length_a   1.000
_cell.length_b   1.000
_cell.length_c   1.000
_cell.angle_alpha   90.00
_cell.angle_beta   90.00
_cell.angle_gamma   90.00
#
_symmetry.space_group_name_H-M   'P 1'
#
loop_
_entity.id
_entity.type
_entity.pdbx_description
1 polymer ?
#
loop_
_entity_poly.entity_id
_entity_poly.type
_entity_poly.pdbx_seq_one_letter_code
_entity_poly.pdbx_strand_id
1 'polypeptide(L)'
;MSEPSPLQSVAIAVGAGLLYHFLNTSSEKKVQLIENFQQCVEAVNILRKHCNEVPVLGLDCEWVNAPNVSVLQLCSHKGYCAVIRLCKMDTIPMSLCNLLIDRKVVKVGVGIKKDCEYLEECDLPTKSALDLRFVAKLTGAKAQNLAEMYKAVVGGTLTKDLQLIRSDWEADTLTPKQVQYAADDAKAGIEIYKALSNKVSDVKVFEKYYDMDYVPRSHNDLGSVASDECCLQ
;
A
#
# COMPACT_ATOMS: atom_id res chain seq x y z
N MET A 1 -1.65 -10.81 58.49
CA MET A 1 -1.48 -10.57 57.04
C MET A 1 -2.69 -11.17 56.36
N SER A 2 -3.62 -10.34 55.87
CA SER A 2 -4.86 -10.78 55.23
C SER A 2 -4.58 -11.10 53.76
N GLU A 3 -4.89 -12.31 53.32
CA GLU A 3 -4.80 -12.67 51.90
C GLU A 3 -5.80 -11.86 51.07
N PRO A 4 -5.42 -11.44 49.85
CA PRO A 4 -6.30 -10.68 48.98
C PRO A 4 -7.49 -11.54 48.51
N SER A 5 -8.67 -10.93 48.49
CA SER A 5 -9.91 -11.60 48.07
C SER A 5 -9.83 -12.09 46.61
N PRO A 6 -10.49 -13.21 46.26
CA PRO A 6 -10.42 -13.81 44.91
C PRO A 6 -10.78 -12.84 43.76
N LEU A 7 -11.67 -11.88 44.02
CA LEU A 7 -12.08 -10.85 43.07
C LEU A 7 -10.97 -9.84 42.72
N GLN A 8 -10.09 -9.53 43.68
CA GLN A 8 -8.95 -8.64 43.43
C GLN A 8 -7.87 -9.34 42.60
N SER A 9 -7.65 -10.64 42.82
CA SER A 9 -6.71 -11.45 42.04
C SER A 9 -7.12 -11.61 40.57
N VAL A 10 -8.43 -11.74 40.30
CA VAL A 10 -8.96 -11.85 38.92
C VAL A 10 -8.87 -10.51 38.17
N ALA A 11 -9.18 -9.39 38.82
CA ALA A 11 -9.07 -8.06 38.20
C ALA A 11 -7.63 -7.69 37.83
N ILE A 12 -6.66 -8.08 38.67
CA ILE A 12 -5.22 -7.89 38.40
C ILE A 12 -4.77 -8.76 37.22
N ALA A 13 -5.25 -10.01 37.12
CA ALA A 13 -4.89 -10.91 36.02
C ALA A 13 -5.45 -10.45 34.66
N VAL A 14 -6.70 -9.98 34.61
CA VAL A 14 -7.31 -9.42 33.39
C VAL A 14 -6.63 -8.10 32.99
N GLY A 15 -6.36 -7.22 33.95
CA GLY A 15 -5.65 -5.97 33.73
C GLY A 15 -4.20 -6.20 33.25
N ALA A 16 -3.50 -7.18 33.84
CA ALA A 16 -2.16 -7.58 33.41
C ALA A 16 -2.18 -8.27 32.04
N GLY A 17 -3.21 -9.05 31.71
CA GLY A 17 -3.38 -9.68 30.40
C GLY A 17 -3.67 -8.65 29.28
N LEU A 18 -4.53 -7.67 29.54
CA LEU A 18 -4.78 -6.55 28.64
C LEU A 18 -3.55 -5.64 28.51
N LEU A 19 -2.86 -5.35 29.62
CA LEU A 19 -1.63 -4.57 29.60
C LEU A 19 -0.50 -5.34 28.91
N TYR A 20 -0.37 -6.65 29.11
CA TYR A 20 0.58 -7.51 28.41
C TYR A 20 0.25 -7.59 26.92
N HIS A 21 -1.03 -7.68 26.54
CA HIS A 21 -1.45 -7.64 25.14
C HIS A 21 -1.22 -6.25 24.50
N PHE A 22 -1.37 -5.17 25.28
CA PHE A 22 -1.08 -3.79 24.86
C PHE A 22 0.43 -3.50 24.79
N LEU A 23 1.23 -4.11 25.66
CA LEU A 23 2.70 -4.01 25.64
C LEU A 23 3.32 -4.94 24.59
N ASN A 24 2.67 -6.08 24.32
CA ASN A 24 2.98 -7.00 23.21
C ASN A 24 2.15 -6.72 21.95
N THR A 25 1.51 -5.55 21.84
CA THR A 25 1.21 -5.01 20.51
C THR A 25 2.58 -4.78 19.89
N SER A 26 3.06 -5.81 19.19
CA SER A 26 4.33 -5.81 18.50
C SER A 26 4.40 -4.51 17.72
N SER A 27 5.46 -3.71 17.94
CA SER A 27 5.78 -2.58 17.07
C SER A 27 5.52 -3.03 15.64
N GLU A 28 4.45 -2.54 15.01
CA GLU A 28 4.05 -2.99 13.68
C GLU A 28 5.27 -2.87 12.78
N LYS A 29 5.70 -4.00 12.17
CA LYS A 29 6.86 -3.99 11.29
C LYS A 29 6.56 -2.98 10.18
N LYS A 30 7.40 -1.95 10.05
CA LYS A 30 7.18 -0.91 9.03
C LYS A 30 7.22 -1.46 7.60
N VAL A 31 7.93 -2.56 7.37
CA VAL A 31 7.97 -3.24 6.07
C VAL A 31 7.68 -4.72 6.29
N GLN A 32 6.73 -5.27 5.54
CA GLN A 32 6.35 -6.67 5.59
C GLN A 32 6.32 -7.27 4.19
N LEU A 33 7.13 -8.33 3.98
CA LEU A 33 7.05 -9.17 2.79
C LEU A 33 5.87 -10.15 2.94
N ILE A 34 5.06 -10.23 1.90
CA ILE A 34 3.83 -11.03 1.86
C ILE A 34 3.96 -12.02 0.69
N GLU A 35 3.94 -13.31 0.99
CA GLU A 35 4.18 -14.38 0.01
C GLU A 35 3.05 -15.41 -0.03
N ASN A 36 1.98 -15.22 0.75
CA ASN A 36 0.82 -16.11 0.72
C ASN A 36 -0.49 -15.38 1.06
N PHE A 37 -1.59 -16.09 0.81
CA PHE A 37 -2.97 -15.62 1.01
C PHE A 37 -3.21 -15.06 2.42
N GLN A 38 -2.87 -15.82 3.46
CA GLN A 38 -3.15 -15.44 4.85
C GLN A 38 -2.40 -14.18 5.27
N GLN A 39 -1.11 -14.10 4.92
CA GLN A 39 -0.32 -12.89 5.15
C GLN A 39 -0.91 -11.68 4.42
N CYS A 40 -1.43 -11.88 3.21
CA CYS A 40 -2.06 -10.81 2.43
C CYS A 40 -3.34 -10.29 3.10
N VAL A 41 -4.20 -11.19 3.59
CA VAL A 41 -5.40 -10.82 4.36
C VAL A 41 -5.03 -9.99 5.60
N GLU A 42 -4.02 -10.42 6.36
CA GLU A 42 -3.55 -9.71 7.55
C GLU A 42 -2.99 -8.32 7.22
N ALA A 43 -2.15 -8.24 6.17
CA ALA A 43 -1.59 -6.98 5.71
C ALA A 43 -2.68 -6.01 5.24
N VAL A 44 -3.69 -6.48 4.52
CA VAL A 44 -4.84 -5.68 4.07
C VAL A 44 -5.65 -5.17 5.27
N ASN A 45 -5.83 -5.98 6.31
CA ASN A 45 -6.51 -5.53 7.54
C ASN A 45 -5.77 -4.39 8.24
N ILE A 46 -4.44 -4.47 8.32
CA ILE A 46 -3.59 -3.39 8.85
C ILE A 46 -3.73 -2.12 7.99
N LEU A 47 -3.60 -2.27 6.66
CA LEU A 47 -3.76 -1.14 5.73
C LEU A 47 -5.13 -0.47 5.88
N ARG A 48 -6.22 -1.24 5.95
CA ARG A 48 -7.58 -0.72 6.15
C ARG A 48 -7.72 0.03 7.47
N LYS A 49 -7.15 -0.49 8.56
CA LYS A 49 -7.13 0.20 9.85
C LYS A 49 -6.45 1.56 9.74
N HIS A 50 -5.34 1.67 9.00
CA HIS A 50 -4.68 2.96 8.76
C HIS A 50 -5.51 3.87 7.85
N CYS A 51 -6.18 3.31 6.85
CA CYS A 51 -7.07 4.06 5.96
C CYS A 51 -8.30 4.66 6.66
N ASN A 52 -8.70 4.14 7.83
CA ASN A 52 -9.75 4.77 8.64
C ASN A 52 -9.32 6.13 9.21
N GLU A 53 -8.02 6.37 9.37
CA GLU A 53 -7.46 7.65 9.84
C GLU A 53 -7.13 8.56 8.65
N VAL A 54 -6.37 8.04 7.68
CA VAL A 54 -6.02 8.74 6.45
C VAL A 54 -6.22 7.80 5.27
N PRO A 55 -7.26 7.98 4.45
CA PRO A 55 -7.67 7.02 3.43
C PRO A 55 -6.82 7.15 2.15
N VAL A 56 -5.50 7.04 2.31
CA VAL A 56 -4.51 7.18 1.23
C VAL A 56 -3.45 6.09 1.37
N LEU A 57 -3.15 5.42 0.26
CA LEU A 57 -2.09 4.43 0.14
C LEU A 57 -1.14 4.83 -0.99
N GLY A 58 0.17 4.75 -0.73
CA GLY A 58 1.18 4.78 -1.77
C GLY A 58 1.15 3.44 -2.49
N LEU A 59 1.16 3.47 -3.81
CA LEU A 59 1.15 2.30 -4.67
C LEU A 59 2.32 2.39 -5.64
N ASP A 60 2.99 1.25 -5.79
CA ASP A 60 3.98 1.01 -6.83
C ASP A 60 3.89 -0.45 -7.27
N CYS A 61 4.54 -0.82 -8.37
CA CYS A 61 4.62 -2.20 -8.85
C CYS A 61 5.99 -2.54 -9.42
N GLU A 62 6.35 -3.82 -9.35
CA GLU A 62 7.53 -4.38 -9.99
C GLU A 62 7.17 -5.65 -10.78
N TRP A 63 7.85 -5.88 -11.90
CA TRP A 63 7.57 -7.01 -12.80
C TRP A 63 8.84 -7.50 -13.51
N VAL A 64 8.83 -8.78 -13.92
CA VAL A 64 9.85 -9.34 -14.83
C VAL A 64 9.38 -9.22 -16.28
N ASN A 65 8.20 -9.77 -16.58
CA ASN A 65 7.61 -9.78 -17.92
C ASN A 65 6.28 -9.03 -17.91
N ALA A 66 6.31 -7.77 -18.33
CA ALA A 66 5.09 -6.99 -18.50
C ALA A 66 4.12 -7.67 -19.49
N PRO A 67 2.80 -7.59 -19.25
CA PRO A 67 2.13 -6.78 -18.22
C PRO A 67 1.96 -7.49 -16.86
N ASN A 68 2.50 -8.69 -16.65
CA ASN A 68 2.26 -9.44 -15.42
C ASN A 68 3.02 -8.82 -14.23
N VAL A 69 2.30 -8.36 -13.21
CA VAL A 69 2.89 -7.75 -12.01
C VAL A 69 3.41 -8.85 -11.08
N SER A 70 4.71 -8.82 -10.78
CA SER A 70 5.34 -9.80 -9.89
C SER A 70 5.19 -9.37 -8.42
N VAL A 71 5.35 -8.07 -8.14
CA VAL A 71 5.24 -7.50 -6.79
C VAL A 71 4.39 -6.23 -6.81
N LEU A 72 3.38 -6.18 -5.94
CA LEU A 72 2.59 -4.99 -5.64
C LEU A 72 3.05 -4.40 -4.30
N GLN A 73 3.31 -3.10 -4.25
CA GLN A 73 3.64 -2.43 -2.99
C GLN A 73 2.52 -1.49 -2.57
N LEU A 74 2.10 -1.60 -1.30
CA LEU A 74 1.11 -0.71 -0.69
C LEU A 74 1.65 -0.14 0.60
N CYS A 75 1.77 1.18 0.69
CA CYS A 75 2.25 1.84 1.92
C CYS A 75 1.24 2.84 2.49
N SER A 76 1.02 2.77 3.80
CA SER A 76 0.07 3.62 4.52
C SER A 76 0.71 4.89 5.09
N HIS A 77 -0.13 5.84 5.53
CA HIS A 77 0.37 7.06 6.17
C HIS A 77 1.19 6.82 7.46
N LYS A 78 1.06 5.67 8.12
CA LYS A 78 1.88 5.31 9.30
C LYS A 78 3.24 4.73 8.94
N GLY A 79 3.51 4.53 7.66
CA GLY A 79 4.75 3.94 7.16
C GLY A 79 4.80 2.42 7.27
N TYR A 80 3.65 1.75 7.48
CA TYR A 80 3.51 0.33 7.21
C TYR A 80 3.39 0.12 5.70
N CYS A 81 4.35 -0.61 5.12
CA CYS A 81 4.41 -0.97 3.72
C CYS A 81 4.33 -2.50 3.55
N ALA A 82 3.31 -2.97 2.84
CA ALA A 82 3.16 -4.34 2.42
C ALA A 82 3.81 -4.53 1.04
N VAL A 83 4.80 -5.42 0.96
CA VAL A 83 5.46 -5.83 -0.28
C VAL A 83 4.86 -7.19 -0.67
N ILE A 84 3.90 -7.18 -1.57
CA ILE A 84 3.04 -8.32 -1.89
C ILE A 84 3.54 -9.02 -3.15
N ARG A 85 4.04 -10.25 -2.99
CA ARG A 85 4.51 -11.07 -4.11
C ARG A 85 3.33 -11.75 -4.79
N LEU A 86 2.70 -11.05 -5.74
CA LEU A 86 1.60 -11.59 -6.54
C LEU A 86 2.01 -12.88 -7.26
N CYS A 87 3.25 -12.95 -7.76
CA CYS A 87 3.80 -14.13 -8.43
C CYS A 87 3.96 -15.38 -7.54
N LYS A 88 3.80 -15.27 -6.21
CA LYS A 88 3.84 -16.41 -5.27
C LYS A 88 2.45 -16.81 -4.78
N MET A 89 1.39 -16.16 -5.23
CA MET A 89 0.02 -16.42 -4.80
C MET A 89 -0.79 -17.08 -5.91
N ASP A 90 -1.24 -18.31 -5.66
CA ASP A 90 -2.16 -19.02 -6.56
C ASP A 90 -3.56 -18.38 -6.56
N THR A 91 -3.92 -17.70 -5.47
CA THR A 91 -5.22 -17.06 -5.31
C THR A 91 -5.06 -15.73 -4.59
N ILE A 92 -5.67 -14.68 -5.13
CA ILE A 92 -5.65 -13.35 -4.54
C ILE A 92 -6.86 -13.19 -3.61
N PRO A 93 -6.66 -12.80 -2.34
CA PRO A 93 -7.78 -12.55 -1.45
C PRO A 93 -8.70 -11.44 -1.96
N MET A 94 -10.02 -11.67 -1.91
CA MET A 94 -11.01 -10.64 -2.24
C MET A 94 -10.84 -9.36 -1.40
N SER A 95 -10.26 -9.46 -0.19
CA SER A 95 -9.95 -8.29 0.63
C SER A 95 -8.98 -7.33 -0.05
N LEU A 96 -7.98 -7.83 -0.79
CA LEU A 96 -7.03 -7.02 -1.56
C LEU A 96 -7.73 -6.38 -2.76
N CYS A 97 -8.48 -7.16 -3.54
CA CYS A 97 -9.25 -6.65 -4.68
C CYS A 97 -10.19 -5.52 -4.23
N ASN A 98 -10.96 -5.76 -3.16
CA ASN A 98 -11.85 -4.79 -2.55
C ASN A 98 -11.14 -3.54 -2.06
N LEU A 99 -9.86 -3.61 -1.66
CA LEU A 99 -9.07 -2.43 -1.25
C LEU A 99 -8.64 -1.60 -2.47
N LEU A 100 -8.21 -2.26 -3.55
CA LEU A 100 -7.80 -1.60 -4.79
C LEU A 100 -8.97 -0.91 -5.49
N ILE A 101 -10.16 -1.50 -5.48
CA ILE A 101 -11.37 -0.88 -6.08
C ILE A 101 -12.13 0.06 -5.13
N ASP A 102 -11.73 0.18 -3.85
CA ASP A 102 -12.39 1.07 -2.91
C ASP A 102 -12.17 2.54 -3.31
N ARG A 103 -13.21 3.20 -3.81
CA ARG A 103 -13.13 4.62 -4.21
C ARG A 103 -12.85 5.56 -3.04
N LYS A 104 -13.12 5.13 -1.80
CA LYS A 104 -12.84 5.93 -0.61
C LYS A 104 -11.36 5.97 -0.26
N VAL A 105 -10.57 4.99 -0.73
CA VAL A 105 -9.12 4.93 -0.50
C VAL A 105 -8.40 5.38 -1.75
N VAL A 106 -7.67 6.49 -1.67
CA VAL A 106 -6.89 7.02 -2.80
C VAL A 106 -5.59 6.25 -2.92
N LYS A 107 -5.22 5.82 -4.13
CA LYS A 107 -3.92 5.19 -4.42
C LYS A 107 -3.03 6.20 -5.11
N VAL A 108 -1.91 6.56 -4.49
CA VAL A 108 -1.02 7.64 -4.95
C VAL A 108 0.32 7.10 -5.40
N GLY A 109 0.88 7.68 -6.46
CA GLY A 109 2.20 7.31 -6.98
C GLY A 109 2.70 8.34 -7.98
N VAL A 110 3.89 8.11 -8.55
CA VAL A 110 4.48 8.96 -9.61
C VAL A 110 4.63 8.11 -10.86
N GLY A 111 3.84 8.37 -11.90
CA GLY A 111 3.78 7.45 -13.04
C GLY A 111 2.77 6.31 -12.87
N ILE A 112 1.93 6.37 -11.83
CA ILE A 112 1.07 5.28 -11.34
C ILE A 112 0.14 4.67 -12.40
N LYS A 113 -0.18 5.42 -13.47
CA LYS A 113 -0.97 4.91 -14.60
C LYS A 113 -0.45 3.57 -15.10
N LYS A 114 0.85 3.42 -15.27
CA LYS A 114 1.43 2.21 -15.86
C LYS A 114 1.25 0.99 -14.96
N ASP A 115 1.41 1.21 -13.66
CA ASP A 115 1.20 0.19 -12.62
C ASP A 115 -0.27 -0.24 -12.59
N CYS A 116 -1.20 0.73 -12.64
CA CYS A 116 -2.63 0.43 -12.70
C CYS A 116 -3.05 -0.31 -13.98
N GLU A 117 -2.48 0.04 -15.14
CA GLU A 117 -2.71 -0.70 -16.39
C GLU A 117 -2.25 -2.17 -16.26
N TYR A 118 -1.10 -2.43 -15.66
CA TYR A 118 -0.58 -3.78 -15.49
C TYR A 118 -1.33 -4.57 -14.42
N LEU A 119 -1.69 -3.93 -13.30
CA LEU A 119 -2.57 -4.55 -12.31
C LEU A 119 -3.93 -4.94 -12.91
N GLU A 120 -4.48 -4.14 -13.81
CA GLU A 120 -5.73 -4.47 -14.51
C GLU A 120 -5.59 -5.68 -15.44
N GLU A 121 -4.43 -5.86 -16.09
CA GLU A 121 -4.13 -7.10 -16.84
C GLU A 121 -3.94 -8.31 -15.93
N CYS A 122 -3.77 -8.10 -14.61
CA CYS A 122 -3.77 -9.14 -13.58
C CYS A 122 -5.13 -9.24 -12.86
N ASP A 123 -6.24 -8.80 -13.46
CA ASP A 123 -7.58 -8.75 -12.87
C ASP A 123 -7.67 -8.02 -11.50
N LEU A 124 -6.76 -7.06 -11.28
CA LEU A 124 -6.69 -6.23 -10.08
C LEU A 124 -6.90 -4.75 -10.42
N PRO A 125 -8.07 -4.36 -10.96
CA PRO A 125 -8.33 -2.98 -11.33
C PRO A 125 -8.21 -2.07 -10.10
N THR A 126 -7.62 -0.89 -10.31
CA THR A 126 -7.45 0.12 -9.26
C THR A 126 -8.46 1.25 -9.47
N LYS A 127 -9.02 1.82 -8.40
CA LYS A 127 -9.90 3.01 -8.47
C LYS A 127 -9.39 4.11 -7.57
N SER A 128 -9.72 5.36 -7.89
CA SER A 128 -9.18 6.54 -7.18
C SER A 128 -7.65 6.58 -7.21
N ALA A 129 -7.06 6.25 -8.37
CA ALA A 129 -5.63 6.40 -8.61
C ALA A 129 -5.30 7.88 -8.83
N LEU A 130 -4.19 8.36 -8.24
CA LEU A 130 -3.76 9.74 -8.33
C LEU A 130 -2.26 9.80 -8.64
N ASP A 131 -1.94 10.23 -9.85
CA ASP A 131 -0.57 10.57 -10.19
C ASP A 131 -0.18 11.93 -9.58
N LEU A 132 0.81 11.89 -8.69
CA LEU A 132 1.30 13.04 -7.95
C LEU A 132 1.95 14.10 -8.85
N ARG A 133 2.31 13.77 -10.09
CA ARG A 133 2.80 14.73 -11.09
C ARG A 133 1.76 15.76 -11.45
N PHE A 134 0.46 15.44 -11.38
CA PHE A 134 -0.60 16.42 -11.63
C PHE A 134 -0.73 17.40 -10.49
N VAL A 135 -0.68 16.89 -9.26
CA VAL A 135 -0.75 17.71 -8.05
C VAL A 135 0.48 18.60 -7.91
N ALA A 136 1.68 18.09 -8.23
CA ALA A 136 2.92 18.85 -8.17
C ALA A 136 2.87 20.14 -9.01
N LYS A 137 2.20 20.11 -10.18
CA LYS A 137 2.03 21.29 -11.03
C LYS A 137 1.25 22.41 -10.32
N LEU A 138 0.32 22.07 -9.43
CA LEU A 138 -0.46 23.05 -8.66
C LEU A 138 0.40 23.81 -7.65
N THR A 139 1.45 23.16 -7.14
CA THR A 139 2.35 23.76 -6.14
C THR A 139 3.58 24.42 -6.76
N GLY A 140 3.65 24.52 -8.09
CA GLY A 140 4.84 24.99 -8.83
C GLY A 140 6.02 24.01 -8.82
N ALA A 141 5.83 22.77 -8.35
CA ALA A 141 6.86 21.73 -8.40
C ALA A 141 6.92 21.11 -9.82
N LYS A 142 8.10 20.68 -10.23
CA LYS A 142 8.29 20.04 -11.53
C LYS A 142 7.74 18.62 -11.51
N ALA A 143 6.93 18.28 -12.51
CA ALA A 143 6.53 16.90 -12.79
C ALA A 143 7.74 16.12 -13.34
N GLN A 144 8.20 15.12 -12.60
CA GLN A 144 9.43 14.36 -12.88
C GLN A 144 9.26 12.87 -12.51
N ASN A 145 10.32 12.06 -12.60
CA ASN A 145 10.31 10.70 -12.05
C ASN A 145 10.24 10.70 -10.51
N LEU A 146 9.92 9.55 -9.92
CA LEU A 146 9.71 9.39 -8.47
C LEU A 146 10.88 9.94 -7.65
N ALA A 147 12.12 9.54 -7.95
CA ALA A 147 13.30 9.98 -7.21
C ALA A 147 13.56 11.49 -7.31
N GLU A 148 13.34 12.09 -8.47
CA GLU A 148 13.46 13.54 -8.65
C GLU A 148 12.37 14.29 -7.90
N MET A 149 11.13 13.79 -7.93
CA MET A 149 10.02 14.36 -7.16
C MET A 149 10.24 14.23 -5.66
N TYR A 150 10.70 13.07 -5.18
CA TYR A 150 10.97 12.83 -3.77
C TYR A 150 12.04 13.81 -3.25
N LYS A 151 13.12 14.00 -4.01
CA LYS A 151 14.16 15.00 -3.69
C LYS A 151 13.61 16.42 -3.71
N ALA A 152 12.85 16.80 -4.74
CA ALA A 152 12.38 18.18 -4.91
C ALA A 152 11.29 18.57 -3.89
N VAL A 153 10.42 17.64 -3.52
CA VAL A 153 9.25 17.91 -2.68
C VAL A 153 9.54 17.63 -1.20
N VAL A 154 10.24 16.53 -0.90
CA VAL A 154 10.49 16.04 0.47
C VAL A 154 11.93 16.32 0.92
N GLY A 155 12.88 16.46 0.00
CA GLY A 155 14.31 16.58 0.31
C GLY A 155 15.00 15.24 0.55
N GLY A 156 14.28 14.12 0.35
CA GLY A 156 14.80 12.77 0.50
C GLY A 156 15.63 12.30 -0.70
N THR A 157 16.20 11.09 -0.60
CA THR A 157 16.93 10.44 -1.69
C THR A 157 16.52 8.98 -1.76
N LEU A 158 16.17 8.52 -2.97
CA LEU A 158 15.90 7.11 -3.26
C LEU A 158 17.13 6.44 -3.87
N THR A 159 17.25 5.14 -3.61
CA THR A 159 18.28 4.30 -4.22
C THR A 159 18.04 4.21 -5.72
N LYS A 160 19.06 4.50 -6.53
CA LYS A 160 19.02 4.38 -8.00
C LYS A 160 19.89 3.24 -8.51
N ASP A 161 19.92 2.13 -7.76
CA ASP A 161 20.72 0.97 -8.14
C ASP A 161 20.03 0.24 -9.30
N LEU A 162 20.66 0.27 -10.48
CA LEU A 162 20.15 -0.41 -11.68
C LEU A 162 20.01 -1.92 -11.47
N GLN A 163 20.77 -2.52 -10.56
CA GLN A 163 20.64 -3.94 -10.23
C GLN A 163 19.35 -4.23 -9.46
N LEU A 164 18.83 -3.29 -8.69
CA LEU A 164 17.54 -3.42 -7.99
C LEU A 164 16.38 -3.16 -8.95
N ILE A 165 16.46 -2.06 -9.72
CA ILE A 165 15.43 -1.67 -10.69
C ILE A 165 15.19 -2.76 -11.75
N ARG A 166 16.25 -3.48 -12.14
CA ARG A 166 16.19 -4.57 -13.15
C ARG A 166 16.38 -5.94 -12.52
N SER A 167 16.09 -6.07 -11.23
CA SER A 167 16.27 -7.32 -10.53
C SER A 167 15.26 -8.37 -10.98
N ASP A 168 15.56 -9.63 -10.70
CA ASP A 168 14.58 -10.70 -10.84
C ASP A 168 13.57 -10.62 -9.67
N TRP A 169 12.41 -10.04 -9.95
CA TRP A 169 11.31 -9.88 -8.99
C TRP A 169 10.48 -11.16 -8.80
N GLU A 170 10.74 -12.19 -9.61
CA GLU A 170 10.12 -13.52 -9.51
C GLU A 170 11.05 -14.56 -8.86
N ALA A 171 12.31 -14.18 -8.58
CA ALA A 171 13.29 -15.00 -7.89
C ALA A 171 12.70 -15.69 -6.65
N ASP A 172 13.06 -16.94 -6.38
CA ASP A 172 12.44 -17.71 -5.29
C ASP A 172 12.42 -16.99 -3.95
N THR A 173 13.51 -16.30 -3.63
CA THR A 173 13.62 -15.47 -2.44
C THR A 173 14.09 -14.07 -2.82
N LEU A 174 13.30 -13.04 -2.50
CA LEU A 174 13.76 -11.66 -2.63
C LEU A 174 14.79 -11.34 -1.54
N THR A 175 15.84 -10.63 -1.93
CA THR A 175 16.85 -10.15 -0.97
C THR A 175 16.28 -9.04 -0.08
N PRO A 176 16.81 -8.83 1.14
CA PRO A 176 16.39 -7.71 1.98
C PRO A 176 16.50 -6.34 1.30
N LYS A 177 17.46 -6.17 0.37
CA LYS A 177 17.62 -4.94 -0.40
C LYS A 177 16.48 -4.74 -1.41
N GLN A 178 16.05 -5.80 -2.10
CA GLN A 178 14.89 -5.75 -3.00
C GLN A 178 13.61 -5.40 -2.22
N VAL A 179 13.38 -6.06 -1.08
CA VAL A 179 12.20 -5.79 -0.24
C VAL A 179 12.19 -4.34 0.26
N GLN A 180 13.34 -3.84 0.72
CA GLN A 180 13.43 -2.47 1.21
C GLN A 180 13.27 -1.45 0.08
N TYR A 181 13.89 -1.69 -1.08
CA TYR A 181 13.74 -0.85 -2.27
C TYR A 181 12.27 -0.71 -2.66
N ALA A 182 11.57 -1.84 -2.81
CA ALA A 182 10.16 -1.88 -3.17
C ALA A 182 9.29 -1.12 -2.16
N ALA A 183 9.57 -1.29 -0.86
CA ALA A 183 8.86 -0.56 0.19
C ALA A 183 9.14 0.95 0.16
N ASP A 184 10.38 1.36 -0.14
CA ASP A 184 10.77 2.77 -0.19
C ASP A 184 10.09 3.52 -1.34
N ASP A 185 9.86 2.88 -2.49
CA ASP A 185 9.19 3.52 -3.64
C ASP A 185 7.70 3.83 -3.33
N ALA A 186 6.93 2.87 -2.80
CA ALA A 186 5.57 3.13 -2.36
C ALA A 186 5.51 4.14 -1.20
N LYS A 187 6.47 4.10 -0.27
CA LYS A 187 6.57 5.06 0.83
C LYS A 187 6.86 6.47 0.34
N ALA A 188 7.72 6.63 -0.67
CA ALA A 188 8.02 7.91 -1.28
C ALA A 188 6.75 8.56 -1.86
N GLY A 189 5.87 7.78 -2.49
CA GLY A 189 4.55 8.24 -2.93
C GLY A 189 3.74 8.88 -1.80
N ILE A 190 3.64 8.21 -0.65
CA ILE A 190 2.95 8.75 0.54
C ILE A 190 3.60 10.04 1.06
N GLU A 191 4.93 10.08 1.14
CA GLU A 191 5.64 11.24 1.69
C GLU A 191 5.54 12.46 0.75
N ILE A 192 5.61 12.24 -0.56
CA ILE A 192 5.34 13.28 -1.56
C ILE A 192 3.90 13.77 -1.42
N TYR A 193 2.92 12.86 -1.34
CA TYR A 193 1.50 13.23 -1.17
C TYR A 193 1.30 14.12 0.05
N LYS A 194 1.86 13.74 1.21
CA LYS A 194 1.78 14.52 2.45
C LYS A 194 2.39 15.91 2.29
N ALA A 195 3.58 15.99 1.70
CA ALA A 195 4.29 17.25 1.52
C ALA A 195 3.57 18.18 0.53
N LEU A 196 2.95 17.65 -0.53
CA LEU A 196 2.11 18.44 -1.44
C LEU A 196 0.80 18.87 -0.78
N SER A 197 0.17 17.99 0.00
CA SER A 197 -1.07 18.28 0.74
C SER A 197 -0.88 19.47 1.70
N ASN A 198 0.28 19.56 2.35
CA ASN A 198 0.61 20.67 3.25
C ASN A 198 0.85 22.02 2.52
N LYS A 199 0.97 22.02 1.19
CA LYS A 199 1.21 23.21 0.37
C LYS A 199 -0.06 23.75 -0.29
N VAL A 200 -1.20 23.08 -0.14
CA VAL A 200 -2.48 23.51 -0.71
C VAL A 200 -3.46 23.88 0.41
N SER A 201 -4.35 24.84 0.13
CA SER A 201 -5.36 25.29 1.09
C SER A 201 -6.55 24.34 1.21
N ASP A 202 -6.86 23.60 0.13
CA ASP A 202 -7.94 22.61 0.10
C ASP A 202 -7.48 21.35 -0.63
N VAL A 203 -7.28 20.26 0.12
CA VAL A 203 -6.84 18.96 -0.41
C VAL A 203 -7.90 18.33 -1.31
N LYS A 204 -9.18 18.71 -1.20
CA LYS A 204 -10.25 18.23 -2.09
C LYS A 204 -10.03 18.63 -3.54
N VAL A 205 -9.18 19.61 -3.82
CA VAL A 205 -8.77 19.93 -5.19
C VAL A 205 -8.15 18.73 -5.90
N PHE A 206 -7.60 17.76 -5.17
CA PHE A 206 -7.00 16.55 -5.71
C PHE A 206 -8.05 15.60 -6.31
N GLU A 207 -9.30 15.64 -5.84
CA GLU A 207 -10.40 14.79 -6.34
C GLU A 207 -10.64 14.98 -7.84
N LYS A 208 -10.32 16.16 -8.38
CA LYS A 208 -10.41 16.47 -9.83
C LYS A 208 -9.39 15.70 -10.68
N TYR A 209 -8.37 15.12 -10.04
CA TYR A 209 -7.27 14.41 -10.69
C TYR A 209 -7.31 12.91 -10.42
N TYR A 210 -8.29 12.43 -9.65
CA TYR A 210 -8.49 11.00 -9.44
C TYR A 210 -8.94 10.34 -10.74
N ASP A 211 -8.32 9.20 -11.06
CA ASP A 211 -8.58 8.42 -12.28
C ASP A 211 -8.44 9.27 -13.56
N MET A 212 -7.61 10.34 -13.54
CA MET A 212 -7.55 11.29 -14.65
C MET A 212 -6.77 10.76 -15.85
N ASP A 213 -5.63 10.11 -15.62
CA ASP A 213 -4.79 9.52 -16.67
C ASP A 213 -4.99 8.01 -16.84
N TYR A 214 -5.52 7.38 -15.80
CA TYR A 214 -5.94 5.99 -15.77
C TYR A 214 -7.42 5.90 -15.43
N VAL A 215 -8.23 5.38 -16.34
CA VAL A 215 -9.64 5.06 -16.09
C VAL A 215 -9.76 3.54 -16.19
N PRO A 216 -10.07 2.82 -15.09
CA PRO A 216 -10.25 1.38 -15.15
C PRO A 216 -11.39 1.05 -16.11
N ARG A 217 -11.23 -0.02 -16.90
CA ARG A 217 -12.27 -0.51 -17.80
C ARG A 217 -13.55 -0.74 -17.00
N SER A 218 -14.70 -0.42 -17.60
CA SER A 218 -15.98 -0.72 -16.99
C SER A 218 -16.16 -2.24 -16.94
N HIS A 219 -15.74 -2.86 -15.85
CA HIS A 219 -16.27 -4.15 -15.46
C HIS A 219 -17.73 -3.91 -15.13
N ASN A 220 -18.62 -4.22 -16.07
CA ASN A 220 -20.05 -4.35 -15.79
C ASN A 220 -20.18 -5.19 -14.51
N ASP A 221 -20.85 -4.62 -13.51
CA ASP A 221 -21.30 -5.27 -12.27
C ASP A 221 -20.59 -6.58 -11.91
N LEU A 222 -19.64 -6.52 -10.96
CA LEU A 222 -19.42 -7.62 -10.02
C LEU A 222 -20.68 -7.76 -9.14
N GLY A 223 -21.83 -7.97 -9.79
CA GLY A 223 -23.03 -8.52 -9.21
C GLY A 223 -22.78 -10.00 -9.02
N SER A 224 -22.93 -10.43 -7.77
CA SER A 224 -23.02 -11.83 -7.36
C SER A 224 -21.89 -12.76 -7.80
N VAL A 225 -20.79 -12.78 -7.04
CA VAL A 225 -20.31 -14.07 -6.53
C VAL A 225 -19.83 -13.85 -5.10
N ALA A 226 -20.63 -14.32 -4.14
CA ALA A 226 -20.13 -14.64 -2.81
C ALA A 226 -19.27 -15.90 -2.94
N SER A 227 -18.03 -15.72 -3.40
CA SER A 227 -16.94 -16.66 -3.22
C SER A 227 -15.75 -15.84 -2.79
N ASP A 228 -15.07 -16.26 -1.71
CA ASP A 228 -13.98 -15.51 -1.07
C ASP A 228 -12.69 -15.40 -1.92
N GLU A 229 -12.76 -15.75 -3.21
CA GLU A 229 -11.63 -15.89 -4.12
C GLU A 229 -11.84 -15.02 -5.36
N CYS A 230 -10.87 -14.15 -5.66
CA CYS A 230 -10.76 -13.51 -6.97
C CYS A 230 -10.07 -14.52 -7.88
N CYS A 231 -10.80 -15.09 -8.84
CA CYS A 231 -10.20 -15.98 -9.82
C CYS A 231 -9.30 -15.15 -10.74
N LEU A 232 -8.01 -15.45 -10.74
CA LEU A 232 -7.12 -15.16 -11.87
C LEU A 232 -7.32 -16.31 -12.87
N GLN A 233 -7.69 -16.01 -14.11
CA GLN A 233 -7.70 -17.00 -15.21
C GLN A 233 -6.48 -16.83 -16.11
#